data_AF-A0A7V7B2N2-F1
#
_entry.id   AF-A0A7V7B2N2-F1
#
_cell.length_a   1.000
_cell.length_b   1.000
_cell.length_c   1.000
_cell.angle_alpha   90.00
_cell.angle_beta   90.00
_cell.angle_gamma   90.00
#
_symmetry.space_group_name_H-M   'P 1'
#
loop_
_entity.id
_entity.type
_entity.pdbx_description
1 polymer ?
#
loop_
_entity_poly.entity_id
_entity_poly.type
_entity_poly.pdbx_seq_one_letter_code
_entity_poly.pdbx_strand_id
1 'polypeptide(L)'
;MKLKSKLIISFIIVALSLGGANAVSFLYLTKMNTEYKELISGPSETRVTTMKINELVSQQSNNLRGFLLNGDTTLLERTRKLSAETNELIDRLLVDEYLTGNIQSIVKDIQIMNQSFIKGAEDIALMYETDREKAITQANFFII
;
A
#
# COMPACT_ATOMS: atom_id res chain seq x y z
N MET A 1 48.34 -45.06 22.76
CA MET A 1 47.86 -44.24 21.62
C MET A 1 48.91 -43.21 21.25
N LYS A 2 49.35 -43.19 19.98
CA LYS A 2 50.37 -42.24 19.47
C LYS A 2 49.81 -40.81 19.50
N LEU A 3 50.64 -39.83 19.89
CA LEU A 3 50.30 -38.41 20.07
C LEU A 3 49.43 -37.83 18.93
N LYS A 4 49.71 -38.24 17.68
CA LYS A 4 48.97 -37.86 16.47
C LYS A 4 47.47 -38.19 16.54
N SER A 5 47.11 -39.34 17.12
CA SER A 5 45.71 -39.77 17.22
C SER A 5 44.90 -38.93 18.21
N LYS A 6 45.52 -38.42 19.28
CA LYS A 6 44.85 -37.51 20.22
C LYS A 6 44.58 -36.17 19.57
N LEU A 7 45.55 -35.64 18.84
CA LEU A 7 45.46 -34.33 18.18
C LEU A 7 44.37 -34.30 17.09
N ILE A 8 44.23 -35.39 16.33
CA ILE A 8 43.15 -35.55 15.33
C ILE A 8 41.78 -35.61 15.99
N ILE A 9 41.62 -36.37 17.08
CA ILE A 9 40.34 -36.48 17.80
C ILE A 9 39.93 -35.13 18.39
N SER A 10 40.87 -34.39 19.00
CA SER A 10 40.62 -33.05 19.51
C SER A 10 40.16 -32.08 18.42
N PHE A 11 40.81 -32.13 17.25
CA PHE A 11 40.45 -31.30 16.10
C PHE A 11 39.04 -31.62 15.58
N ILE A 12 38.67 -32.91 15.49
CA ILE A 12 37.34 -33.34 15.04
C ILE A 12 36.26 -32.85 16.00
N ILE A 13 36.49 -32.94 17.32
CA ILE A 13 35.53 -32.46 18.32
C ILE A 13 35.30 -30.96 18.17
N VAL A 14 36.38 -30.18 18.05
CA VAL A 14 36.29 -28.72 17.86
C VAL A 14 35.58 -28.37 16.55
N ALA A 15 35.90 -29.06 15.45
CA ALA A 15 35.26 -28.85 14.16
C ALA A 15 33.75 -29.15 14.18
N LEU A 16 33.34 -30.22 14.86
CA LEU A 16 31.92 -30.57 15.04
C LEU A 16 31.20 -29.55 15.93
N SER A 17 31.83 -29.08 17.00
CA SER A 17 31.27 -28.02 17.85
C SER A 17 31.10 -26.71 17.09
N LEU A 18 32.08 -26.32 16.28
CA LEU A 18 31.99 -25.14 15.41
C LEU A 18 30.92 -25.31 14.32
N GLY A 19 30.84 -26.47 13.68
CA GLY A 19 29.80 -26.79 12.70
C GLY A 19 28.40 -26.71 13.30
N GLY A 20 28.19 -27.29 14.48
CA GLY A 20 26.93 -27.21 15.21
C GLY A 20 26.57 -25.79 15.62
N ALA A 21 27.54 -25.02 16.15
CA ALA A 21 27.34 -23.62 16.51
C ALA A 21 26.97 -22.76 15.29
N ASN A 22 27.62 -22.98 14.15
CA ASN A 22 27.30 -22.29 12.89
C ASN A 22 25.90 -22.65 12.37
N ALA A 23 25.51 -23.93 12.45
CA ALA A 23 24.17 -24.36 12.03
C ALA A 23 23.06 -23.74 12.90
N VAL A 24 23.25 -23.73 14.22
CA VAL A 24 22.32 -23.09 15.16
C VAL A 24 22.28 -21.58 14.89
N SER A 25 23.43 -20.93 14.74
CA SER A 25 23.50 -19.50 14.42
C SER A 25 22.78 -19.15 13.11
N PHE A 26 22.94 -19.98 12.07
CA PHE A 26 22.24 -19.80 10.81
C PHE A 26 20.70 -19.91 10.95
N LEU A 27 20.21 -20.88 11.72
CA LEU A 27 18.78 -21.03 12.01
C LEU A 27 18.22 -19.81 12.77
N TYR A 28 18.96 -19.33 13.77
CA TYR A 28 18.57 -18.14 14.53
C TYR A 28 18.56 -16.88 13.67
N LEU A 29 19.59 -16.66 12.84
CA LEU A 29 19.66 -15.51 11.93
C LEU A 29 18.53 -15.52 10.91
N THR A 30 18.18 -16.70 10.37
CA THR A 30 17.08 -16.82 9.41
C THR A 30 15.74 -16.50 10.07
N LYS A 31 15.49 -17.06 11.26
CA LYS A 31 14.27 -16.80 12.03
C LYS A 31 14.15 -15.33 12.42
N MET A 32 15.23 -14.72 12.90
CA MET A 32 15.25 -13.31 13.27
C MET A 32 15.01 -12.40 12.05
N ASN A 33 15.55 -12.74 10.88
CA ASN A 33 15.33 -11.97 9.65
C ASN A 33 13.88 -12.07 9.15
N THR A 34 13.26 -13.24 9.27
CA THR A 34 11.83 -13.42 8.98
C THR A 34 10.96 -12.62 9.94
N GLU A 35 11.21 -12.72 11.26
CA GLU A 35 10.47 -11.97 12.28
C GLU A 35 10.67 -10.45 12.13
N TYR A 36 11.87 -9.98 11.80
CA TYR A 36 12.13 -8.56 11.51
C TYR A 36 11.43 -8.09 10.24
N LYS A 37 11.39 -8.91 9.18
CA LYS A 37 10.62 -8.60 7.97
C LYS A 37 9.14 -8.50 8.27
N GLU A 38 8.58 -9.41 9.05
CA GLU A 38 7.15 -9.38 9.41
C GLU A 38 6.81 -8.18 10.30
N LEU A 39 7.67 -7.84 11.27
CA LEU A 39 7.45 -6.71 12.18
C LEU A 39 7.59 -5.34 11.53
N ILE A 40 8.50 -5.18 10.55
CA ILE A 40 8.83 -3.88 9.97
C ILE A 40 8.17 -3.67 8.61
N SER A 41 8.12 -4.70 7.75
CA SER A 41 7.71 -4.50 6.34
C SER A 41 6.21 -4.33 6.21
N GLY A 42 5.41 -5.23 6.81
CA GLY A 42 3.95 -5.25 6.66
C GLY A 42 3.30 -3.93 7.09
N PRO A 43 3.36 -3.55 8.38
CA PRO A 43 2.73 -2.31 8.86
C PRO A 43 3.27 -1.05 8.19
N SER A 44 4.55 -1.05 7.78
CA SER A 44 5.16 0.07 7.07
C SER A 44 4.63 0.19 5.63
N GLU A 45 4.51 -0.92 4.91
CA GLU A 45 3.98 -0.96 3.54
C GLU A 45 2.49 -0.62 3.49
N THR A 46 1.69 -1.15 4.42
CA THR A 46 0.28 -0.76 4.58
C THR A 46 0.16 0.74 4.82
N ARG A 47 1.03 1.31 5.68
CA ARG A 47 1.04 2.75 5.99
C ARG A 47 1.44 3.60 4.78
N VAL A 48 2.51 3.23 4.07
CA VAL A 48 2.95 3.93 2.86
C VAL A 48 1.86 3.92 1.79
N THR A 49 1.23 2.76 1.60
CA THR A 49 0.13 2.60 0.63
C THR A 49 -1.08 3.45 1.00
N THR A 50 -1.43 3.51 2.29
CA THR A 50 -2.53 4.38 2.79
C THR A 50 -2.21 5.86 2.58
N MET A 51 -0.96 6.29 2.84
CA MET A 51 -0.52 7.66 2.58
C MET A 51 -0.61 8.00 1.09
N LYS A 52 -0.23 7.06 0.22
CA LYS A 52 -0.32 7.20 -1.23
C LYS A 52 -1.77 7.35 -1.70
N ILE A 53 -2.69 6.53 -1.18
CA ILE A 53 -4.13 6.66 -1.46
C ILE A 53 -4.64 8.05 -1.09
N ASN A 54 -4.28 8.55 0.10
CA ASN A 54 -4.70 9.89 0.55
C ASN A 54 -4.14 11.00 -0.36
N GLU A 55 -2.89 10.87 -0.81
CA GLU A 55 -2.30 11.79 -1.79
C GLU A 55 -3.09 11.78 -3.11
N LEU A 56 -3.39 10.61 -3.67
CA LEU A 56 -4.11 10.47 -4.93
C LEU A 56 -5.54 11.04 -4.82
N VAL A 57 -6.26 10.77 -3.73
CA VAL A 57 -7.61 11.31 -3.48
C VAL A 57 -7.58 12.85 -3.41
N SER A 58 -6.58 13.42 -2.74
CA SER A 58 -6.40 14.88 -2.71
C SER A 58 -6.18 15.45 -4.12
N GLN A 59 -5.35 14.79 -4.93
CA GLN A 59 -5.11 15.19 -6.32
C GLN A 59 -6.36 15.06 -7.20
N GLN A 60 -7.17 14.01 -7.01
CA GLN A 60 -8.46 13.83 -7.70
C GLN A 60 -9.40 15.02 -7.45
N SER A 61 -9.56 15.42 -6.19
CA SER A 61 -10.40 16.58 -5.81
C SER A 61 -9.87 17.88 -6.41
N ASN A 62 -8.55 18.10 -6.37
CA ASN A 62 -7.94 19.30 -6.96
C ASN A 62 -8.11 19.36 -8.48
N ASN A 63 -7.98 18.22 -9.17
CA ASN A 63 -8.18 18.14 -10.62
C ASN A 63 -9.65 18.41 -10.98
N LEU A 64 -10.62 17.86 -10.23
CA LEU A 64 -12.04 18.14 -10.44
C LEU A 64 -12.35 19.62 -10.21
N ARG A 65 -11.83 20.24 -9.15
CA ARG A 65 -11.95 21.70 -8.93
C ARG A 65 -11.35 22.48 -10.10
N GLY A 66 -10.16 22.10 -10.57
CA GLY A 66 -9.51 22.76 -11.70
C GLY A 66 -10.32 22.64 -13.00
N PHE A 67 -10.93 21.48 -13.25
CA PHE A 67 -11.85 21.28 -14.38
C PHE A 67 -13.05 22.23 -14.27
N LEU A 68 -13.68 22.35 -13.10
CA LEU A 68 -14.82 23.25 -12.91
C LEU A 68 -14.47 24.73 -13.09
N LEU A 69 -13.25 25.12 -12.70
CA LEU A 69 -12.79 26.50 -12.84
C LEU A 69 -12.43 26.86 -14.28
N ASN A 70 -11.82 25.96 -15.03
CA ASN A 70 -11.19 26.29 -16.31
C ASN A 70 -11.78 25.56 -17.52
N GLY A 71 -12.66 24.58 -17.31
CA GLY A 71 -13.21 23.73 -18.36
C GLY A 71 -12.19 22.76 -19.00
N ASP A 72 -11.01 22.60 -18.39
CA ASP A 72 -9.93 21.78 -18.94
C ASP A 72 -10.23 20.28 -18.74
N THR A 73 -10.66 19.64 -19.82
CA THR A 73 -11.00 18.21 -19.85
C THR A 73 -9.81 17.28 -19.58
N THR A 74 -8.58 17.76 -19.73
CA THR A 74 -7.38 16.98 -19.37
C THR A 74 -7.30 16.74 -17.86
N LEU A 75 -7.89 17.62 -17.05
CA LEU A 75 -7.97 17.45 -15.60
C LEU A 75 -8.97 16.35 -15.22
N LEU A 76 -10.09 16.23 -15.94
CA LEU A 76 -11.04 15.14 -15.75
C LEU A 76 -10.42 13.78 -16.08
N GLU A 77 -9.64 13.71 -17.16
CA GLU A 77 -8.92 12.49 -17.53
C GLU A 77 -7.85 12.11 -16.49
N ARG A 78 -7.14 13.11 -15.94
CA ARG A 78 -6.23 12.88 -14.80
C ARG A 78 -6.97 12.37 -13.57
N THR A 79 -8.16 12.90 -13.28
CA THR A 79 -9.01 12.39 -12.19
C THR A 79 -9.35 10.91 -12.38
N ARG A 80 -9.75 10.48 -13.59
CA ARG A 80 -10.01 9.05 -13.90
C ARG A 80 -8.78 8.18 -13.67
N LYS A 81 -7.62 8.61 -14.18
CA LYS A 81 -6.36 7.88 -14.02
C LYS A 81 -5.98 7.72 -12.55
N LEU A 82 -6.08 8.79 -11.75
CA LEU A 82 -5.79 8.76 -10.32
C LEU A 82 -6.78 7.88 -9.55
N SER A 83 -8.05 7.85 -9.97
CA SER A 83 -9.06 6.96 -9.39
C SER A 83 -8.75 5.48 -9.68
N ALA A 84 -8.30 5.16 -10.90
CA ALA A 84 -7.82 3.81 -11.24
C ALA A 84 -6.60 3.41 -10.42
N GLU A 85 -5.59 4.29 -10.30
CA GLU A 85 -4.40 4.05 -9.46
C GLU A 85 -4.78 3.86 -7.98
N THR A 86 -5.77 4.62 -7.51
CA THR A 86 -6.31 4.48 -6.14
C THR A 86 -6.96 3.10 -5.95
N ASN A 87 -7.75 2.62 -6.92
CA ASN A 87 -8.35 1.28 -6.86
C ASN A 87 -7.28 0.18 -6.87
N GLU A 88 -6.22 0.30 -7.67
CA GLU A 88 -5.12 -0.67 -7.67
C GLU A 88 -4.43 -0.77 -6.31
N LEU A 89 -4.20 0.36 -5.64
CA LEU A 89 -3.61 0.37 -4.30
C LEU A 89 -4.56 -0.21 -3.23
N ILE A 90 -5.86 0.07 -3.35
CA ILE A 90 -6.89 -0.52 -2.48
C ILE A 90 -6.95 -2.04 -2.66
N ASP A 91 -6.91 -2.53 -3.90
CA ASP A 91 -6.95 -3.96 -4.18
C ASP A 91 -5.70 -4.67 -3.61
N ARG A 92 -4.52 -4.03 -3.67
CA ARG A 92 -3.30 -4.54 -3.02
C ARG A 92 -3.44 -4.59 -1.50
N LEU A 93 -4.05 -3.58 -0.89
CA LEU A 93 -4.35 -3.60 0.53
C LEU A 93 -5.34 -4.73 0.87
N LEU A 94 -6.39 -4.93 0.08
CA LEU A 94 -7.41 -5.95 0.40
C LEU A 94 -6.88 -7.40 0.38
N VAL A 95 -5.75 -7.66 -0.29
CA VAL A 95 -5.05 -8.96 -0.28
C VAL A 95 -3.92 -9.04 0.73
N ASP A 96 -3.63 -7.95 1.44
CA ASP A 96 -2.60 -7.88 2.49
C ASP A 96 -3.05 -8.70 3.73
N GLU A 97 -2.22 -9.66 4.13
CA GLU A 97 -2.49 -10.55 5.27
C GLU A 97 -2.50 -9.82 6.62
N TYR A 98 -1.91 -8.62 6.69
CA TYR A 98 -1.90 -7.79 7.89
C TYR A 98 -3.20 -6.99 8.09
N LEU A 99 -4.07 -6.93 7.07
CA LEU A 99 -5.37 -6.27 7.13
C LEU A 99 -6.42 -7.16 7.79
N THR A 100 -6.62 -6.96 9.10
CA THR A 100 -7.54 -7.78 9.91
C THR A 100 -8.77 -7.00 10.40
N GLY A 101 -9.90 -7.70 10.50
CA GLY A 101 -11.13 -7.22 11.15
C GLY A 101 -11.65 -5.89 10.60
N ASN A 102 -11.78 -4.90 11.48
CA ASN A 102 -12.37 -3.59 11.16
C ASN A 102 -11.59 -2.81 10.09
N ILE A 103 -10.27 -3.01 9.98
CA ILE A 103 -9.45 -2.25 9.03
C ILE A 103 -9.78 -2.67 7.59
N GLN A 104 -10.04 -3.96 7.34
CA GLN A 104 -10.47 -4.44 6.04
C GLN A 104 -11.82 -3.84 5.62
N SER A 105 -12.74 -3.63 6.57
CA SER A 105 -14.00 -2.92 6.31
C SER A 105 -13.76 -1.47 5.90
N ILE A 106 -12.89 -0.75 6.61
CA ILE A 106 -12.54 0.64 6.30
C ILE A 106 -11.93 0.74 4.88
N VAL A 107 -11.05 -0.17 4.50
CA VAL A 107 -10.46 -0.19 3.16
C VAL A 107 -11.52 -0.42 2.07
N LYS A 108 -12.52 -1.27 2.32
CA LYS A 108 -13.67 -1.45 1.41
C LYS A 108 -14.54 -0.19 1.33
N ASP A 109 -14.75 0.50 2.46
CA ASP A 109 -15.49 1.77 2.47
C ASP A 109 -14.76 2.83 1.63
N ILE A 110 -13.43 2.89 1.70
CA ILE A 110 -12.61 3.75 0.84
C ILE A 110 -12.80 3.40 -0.65
N GLN A 111 -12.89 2.11 -1.00
CA GLN A 111 -13.18 1.68 -2.37
C GLN A 111 -14.52 2.21 -2.86
N ILE A 112 -15.57 2.05 -2.05
CA ILE A 112 -16.93 2.51 -2.36
C ILE A 112 -16.97 4.04 -2.51
N MET A 113 -16.26 4.76 -1.64
CA MET A 113 -16.15 6.22 -1.71
C MET A 113 -15.43 6.68 -2.97
N ASN A 114 -14.33 6.03 -3.37
CA ASN A 114 -13.60 6.35 -4.61
C ASN A 114 -14.47 6.12 -5.85
N GLN A 115 -15.24 5.02 -5.89
CA GLN A 115 -16.20 4.74 -6.97
C GLN A 115 -17.34 5.77 -7.02
N SER A 116 -17.85 6.18 -5.85
CA SER A 116 -18.89 7.19 -5.75
C SER A 116 -18.39 8.57 -6.19
N PHE A 117 -17.14 8.90 -5.84
CA PHE A 117 -16.49 10.14 -6.25
C PHE A 117 -16.34 10.21 -7.77
N ILE A 118 -15.80 9.18 -8.42
CA ILE A 118 -15.58 9.23 -9.87
C ILE A 118 -16.90 9.31 -10.65
N LYS A 119 -17.93 8.58 -10.20
CA LYS A 119 -19.27 8.69 -10.78
C LYS A 119 -19.84 10.10 -10.64
N GLY A 120 -19.71 10.70 -9.45
CA GLY A 120 -20.12 12.08 -9.23
C GLY A 120 -19.35 13.06 -10.10
N ALA A 121 -18.04 12.87 -10.27
CA ALA A 121 -17.20 13.69 -11.15
C ALA A 121 -17.65 13.61 -12.62
N GLU A 122 -18.06 12.44 -13.09
CA GLU A 122 -18.60 12.26 -14.45
C GLU A 122 -19.97 12.91 -14.61
N ASP A 123 -20.87 12.74 -13.64
CA ASP A 123 -22.17 13.41 -13.64
C ASP A 123 -22.01 14.95 -13.67
N ILE A 124 -21.08 15.47 -12.88
CA ILE A 124 -20.74 16.90 -12.86
C ILE A 124 -20.18 17.36 -14.21
N ALA A 125 -19.33 16.56 -14.85
CA ALA A 125 -18.78 16.90 -16.16
C ALA A 125 -19.87 16.98 -17.24
N LEU A 126 -20.84 16.05 -17.22
CA LEU A 126 -22.00 16.09 -18.12
C LEU A 126 -22.87 17.34 -17.88
N MET A 127 -23.05 17.73 -16.61
CA MET A 127 -23.78 18.96 -16.28
C MET A 127 -22.99 20.21 -16.64
N TYR A 128 -21.66 20.19 -16.57
CA TYR A 128 -20.83 21.37 -16.84
C TYR A 128 -21.03 21.92 -18.25
N GLU A 129 -21.24 21.05 -19.25
CA GLU A 129 -21.49 21.45 -20.64
C GLU A 129 -22.86 22.11 -20.83
N THR A 130 -23.83 21.87 -19.94
CA THR A 130 -25.22 22.32 -20.08
C THR A 130 -25.60 23.43 -19.10
N ASP A 131 -25.07 23.40 -17.88
CA ASP A 131 -25.32 24.36 -16.81
C ASP A 131 -24.13 24.38 -15.82
N ARG A 132 -23.23 25.33 -16.07
CA ARG A 132 -21.99 25.49 -15.30
C ARG A 132 -22.23 25.85 -13.83
N GLU A 133 -23.21 26.70 -13.52
CA GLU A 133 -23.50 27.09 -12.13
C GLU A 133 -24.06 25.93 -11.32
N LYS A 134 -24.94 25.13 -11.93
CA LYS A 134 -25.48 23.93 -11.31
C LYS A 134 -24.42 22.87 -11.09
N ALA A 135 -23.51 22.68 -12.07
CA ALA A 135 -22.38 21.76 -11.93
C ALA A 135 -21.45 22.15 -10.77
N ILE A 136 -21.13 23.43 -10.61
CA ILE A 136 -20.31 23.94 -9.49
C ILE A 136 -21.03 23.74 -8.15
N THR A 137 -22.34 24.03 -8.08
CA THR A 137 -23.14 23.85 -6.86
C THR A 137 -23.19 22.38 -6.43
N GLN A 138 -23.38 21.47 -7.38
CA GLN A 138 -23.43 20.04 -7.11
C GLN A 138 -22.07 19.47 -6.73
N ALA A 139 -20.99 19.97 -7.32
CA ALA A 139 -19.63 19.57 -6.99
C ALA A 139 -19.22 19.89 -5.55
N ASN A 140 -19.75 20.97 -4.96
CA ASN A 140 -19.48 21.31 -3.57
C ASN A 140 -19.95 20.24 -2.57
N PHE A 141 -20.83 19.31 -2.95
CA PHE A 141 -21.20 18.16 -2.11
C PHE A 141 -20.16 17.03 -2.10
N PHE A 142 -19.28 16.97 -3.11
CA PHE A 142 -18.28 15.89 -3.28
C PHE A 142 -16.86 16.30 -2.90
N ILE A 143 -16.66 17.59 -2.63
CA ILE A 143 -15.34 18.24 -2.58
C ILE A 143 -14.97 18.71 -1.16
N ILE A 144 -15.80 18.40 -0.15
CA ILE A 144 -15.57 18.71 1.27
C ILE A 144 -14.70 17.64 1.91
#